data_AF-A0A1T4RWK0-F1
#
_entry.id   AF-A0A1T4RWK0-F1
#
_cell.length_a   1.000
_cell.length_b   1.000
_cell.length_c   1.000
_cell.angle_alpha   90.00
_cell.angle_beta   90.00
_cell.angle_gamma   90.00
#
_symmetry.space_group_name_H-M   'P 1'
#
loop_
_entity.id
_entity.type
_entity.pdbx_description
1 polymer ?
#
loop_
_entity_poly.entity_id
_entity_poly.type
_entity_poly.pdbx_seq_one_letter_code
_entity_poly.pdbx_strand_id
1 'polypeptide(L)'
;MLSILFTILCVVIALIAIVIAVKVFLVLLPFLLIGAAIFLVVKCDSDDFSFLKDTIEKTERNVRNESFIYRERDGEERIAHRIARDITIAKAGVNMSSLRPEIDSAIVVIVEAFQDAMEDDSFLPVITSANDFSAHAKNSAHYAGAAVDLRIKDIGNLKARKELAADVRERLGDRFYVLHEDIGSSNEHLHVQLRSGTYNARERWQ
;
A
#
# COMPACT_ATOMS: atom_id res chain seq x y z
N MET A 1 16.72 -19.96 83.96
CA MET A 1 15.60 -20.11 82.99
C MET A 1 15.32 -18.84 82.20
N LEU A 2 15.21 -17.66 82.82
CA LEU A 2 14.87 -16.40 82.13
C LEU A 2 15.87 -15.98 81.02
N SER A 3 17.18 -16.16 81.25
CA SER A 3 18.22 -15.84 80.25
C SER A 3 18.17 -16.73 79.01
N ILE A 4 17.88 -18.03 79.17
CA ILE A 4 17.76 -18.97 78.04
C ILE A 4 16.52 -18.61 77.18
N LEU A 5 15.41 -18.27 77.83
CA LEU A 5 14.18 -17.85 77.14
C LEU A 5 14.39 -16.55 76.34
N PHE A 6 15.15 -15.60 76.90
CA PHE A 6 15.50 -14.35 76.23
C PHE A 6 16.39 -14.58 75.00
N THR A 7 17.42 -15.43 75.11
CA THR A 7 18.28 -15.77 73.97
C THR A 7 17.49 -16.44 72.85
N ILE A 8 16.58 -17.38 73.17
CA ILE A 8 15.72 -18.03 72.19
C ILE A 8 14.82 -16.99 71.51
N LEU A 9 14.22 -16.07 72.27
CA LEU A 9 13.36 -15.01 71.72
C LEU A 9 14.15 -14.09 70.75
N CYS A 10 15.36 -13.69 71.11
CA CYS A 10 16.22 -12.88 70.23
C CYS A 10 16.55 -13.60 68.92
N VAL A 11 16.86 -14.91 68.98
CA VAL A 11 17.14 -15.71 67.79
C VAL A 11 15.90 -15.83 66.89
N VAL A 12 14.72 -16.06 67.47
CA VAL A 12 13.46 -16.13 66.71
C VAL A 12 13.15 -14.80 66.02
N ILE A 13 13.31 -13.67 66.72
CA ILE A 13 13.10 -12.33 66.13
C ILE A 13 14.09 -12.08 64.99
N ALA A 14 15.37 -12.43 65.16
CA ALA A 14 16.38 -12.29 64.11
C ALA A 14 16.04 -13.14 62.87
N LEU A 15 15.58 -14.38 63.06
CA LEU A 15 15.15 -15.26 61.97
C LEU A 15 13.93 -14.69 61.23
N ILE A 16 12.94 -14.16 61.95
CA ILE A 16 11.76 -13.50 61.35
C ILE A 16 12.20 -12.28 60.53
N ALA A 17 13.10 -11.45 61.05
CA ALA A 17 13.62 -10.29 60.34
C ALA A 17 14.35 -10.67 59.04
N ILE A 18 15.15 -11.74 59.07
CA ILE A 18 15.84 -12.28 57.87
C ILE A 18 14.82 -12.75 56.83
N VAL A 19 13.80 -13.50 57.24
CA VAL A 19 12.76 -13.99 56.32
C VAL A 19 12.00 -12.83 55.67
N ILE A 20 11.68 -11.78 56.44
CA ILE A 20 11.04 -10.57 55.90
C ILE A 20 11.96 -9.87 54.89
N ALA A 21 13.23 -9.68 55.23
CA ALA A 21 14.21 -9.03 54.35
C ALA A 21 14.37 -9.78 53.01
N VAL A 22 14.45 -11.12 53.05
CA VAL A 22 14.53 -11.96 51.84
C VAL A 22 13.27 -11.81 50.98
N LYS A 23 12.07 -11.80 51.59
CA LYS A 23 10.82 -11.62 50.84
C LYS A 23 10.75 -10.24 50.17
N VAL A 24 11.13 -9.18 50.89
CA VAL A 24 11.16 -7.82 50.34
C VAL A 24 12.15 -7.75 49.17
N PHE A 25 13.34 -8.34 49.31
CA PHE A 25 14.32 -8.38 48.24
C PHE A 25 13.80 -9.11 47.00
N LEU A 26 13.17 -10.29 47.17
CA LEU A 26 12.61 -11.06 46.06
C LEU A 26 11.48 -10.32 45.33
N VAL A 27 10.69 -9.52 46.06
CA VAL A 27 9.64 -8.68 45.45
C VAL A 27 10.25 -7.50 44.66
N LEU A 28 11.36 -6.92 45.13
CA LEU A 28 12.01 -5.78 44.47
C LEU A 28 12.91 -6.16 43.28
N LEU A 29 13.46 -7.37 43.30
CA LEU A 29 14.35 -7.89 42.24
C LEU A 29 13.80 -7.74 40.81
N PRO A 30 12.55 -8.12 40.48
CA PRO A 30 12.03 -7.97 39.11
C PRO A 30 11.97 -6.50 38.67
N PHE A 31 11.65 -5.56 39.56
CA PHE A 31 11.61 -4.13 39.24
C PHE A 31 13.01 -3.58 38.96
N LEU A 32 14.03 -4.04 39.70
CA LEU A 32 15.43 -3.69 39.43
C LEU A 32 15.91 -4.25 38.09
N LEU A 33 15.53 -5.50 37.75
CA LEU A 33 15.88 -6.11 36.47
C LEU A 33 15.20 -5.40 35.29
N ILE A 34 13.92 -5.04 35.43
CA ILE A 34 13.20 -4.26 34.41
C ILE A 34 13.83 -2.86 34.26
N GLY A 35 14.13 -2.18 35.37
CA GLY A 35 14.79 -0.88 35.34
C GLY A 35 16.16 -0.92 34.66
N ALA A 36 16.96 -1.95 34.95
CA ALA A 36 18.24 -2.18 34.30
C ALA A 36 18.09 -2.50 32.80
N ALA A 37 17.09 -3.31 32.42
CA ALA A 37 16.80 -3.61 31.03
C ALA A 37 16.37 -2.37 30.24
N ILE A 38 15.47 -1.55 30.80
CA ILE A 38 15.05 -0.27 30.20
C ILE A 38 16.25 0.67 30.08
N PHE A 39 17.08 0.79 31.11
CA PHE A 39 18.28 1.62 31.07
C PHE A 39 19.26 1.15 29.99
N LEU A 40 19.44 -0.17 29.80
CA LEU A 40 20.25 -0.72 28.72
C LEU A 40 19.64 -0.46 27.34
N VAL A 41 18.33 -0.60 27.17
CA VAL A 41 17.64 -0.28 25.90
C VAL A 41 17.78 1.20 25.58
N VAL A 42 17.50 2.10 26.52
CA VAL A 42 17.58 3.55 26.33
C VAL A 42 19.02 4.01 26.06
N LYS A 43 20.02 3.40 26.73
CA LYS A 43 21.43 3.76 26.51
C LYS A 43 22.01 3.14 25.22
N CYS A 44 21.39 2.09 24.67
CA CYS A 44 21.78 1.48 23.40
C CYS A 44 21.19 2.22 22.17
N ASP A 45 20.31 3.21 22.37
CA ASP A 45 19.47 3.77 21.30
C ASP A 45 19.98 5.09 20.68
N SER A 46 21.19 5.58 21.00
CA SER A 46 21.69 6.83 20.39
C SER A 46 22.63 6.62 19.21
N ASP A 47 23.47 5.59 19.21
CA ASP A 47 24.59 5.52 18.27
C ASP A 47 24.46 4.35 17.26
N ASP A 48 23.90 3.20 17.65
CA ASP A 48 23.89 1.98 16.83
C ASP A 48 22.68 1.87 15.88
N PHE A 49 21.55 2.50 16.25
CA PHE A 49 20.34 2.48 15.43
C PHE A 49 20.46 3.35 14.16
N SER A 50 21.34 4.35 14.20
CA SER A 50 21.63 5.20 13.03
C SER A 50 22.32 4.41 11.91
N PHE A 51 23.26 3.53 12.26
CA PHE A 51 23.96 2.67 11.31
C PHE A 51 23.03 1.60 10.72
N LEU A 52 22.16 1.00 11.54
CA LEU A 52 21.14 0.07 11.08
C LEU A 52 20.11 0.74 10.17
N LYS A 53 19.66 1.95 10.51
CA LYS A 53 18.76 2.74 9.67
C LYS A 53 19.42 3.13 8.35
N ASP A 54 20.66 3.59 8.37
CA ASP A 54 21.42 3.89 7.16
C ASP A 54 21.66 2.64 6.31
N THR A 55 21.98 1.52 6.95
CA THR A 55 22.20 0.25 6.24
C THR A 55 20.91 -0.30 5.64
N ILE A 56 19.77 -0.20 6.36
CA ILE A 56 18.44 -0.57 5.85
C ILE A 56 18.05 0.38 4.72
N GLU A 57 18.20 1.69 4.86
CA GLU A 57 17.90 2.66 3.79
C GLU A 57 18.79 2.48 2.56
N LYS A 58 20.06 2.13 2.75
CA LYS A 58 21.03 1.91 1.67
C LYS A 58 20.79 0.56 0.98
N THR A 59 20.36 -0.45 1.73
CA THR A 59 19.92 -1.75 1.20
C THR A 59 18.60 -1.62 0.46
N GLU A 60 17.62 -0.88 1.01
CA GLU A 60 16.36 -0.57 0.33
C GLU A 60 16.57 0.30 -0.92
N ARG A 61 17.55 1.22 -0.91
CA ARG A 61 17.95 1.99 -2.09
C ARG A 61 18.64 1.10 -3.13
N ASN A 62 19.51 0.16 -2.71
CA ASN A 62 20.16 -0.77 -3.62
C ASN A 62 19.19 -1.80 -4.22
N VAL A 63 18.19 -2.27 -3.46
CA VAL A 63 17.10 -3.10 -3.98
C VAL A 63 16.15 -2.30 -4.89
N ARG A 64 15.97 -0.99 -4.63
CA ARG A 64 15.28 -0.06 -5.55
C ARG A 64 16.08 0.28 -6.81
N ASN A 65 17.39 0.13 -6.78
CA ASN A 65 18.30 0.38 -7.91
C ASN A 65 18.49 -0.86 -8.82
N GLU A 66 17.59 -1.85 -8.75
CA GLU A 66 17.38 -2.70 -9.92
C GLU A 66 16.74 -1.82 -11.01
N SER A 67 17.55 -1.44 -12.00
CA SER A 67 17.22 -0.51 -13.08
C SER A 67 15.87 -0.80 -13.72
N PHE A 68 15.09 0.25 -14.00
CA PHE A 68 13.87 0.12 -14.82
C PHE A 68 14.19 -0.53 -16.17
N ILE A 69 13.27 -1.39 -16.63
CA ILE A 69 13.37 -2.05 -17.93
C ILE A 69 12.54 -1.23 -18.90
N TYR A 70 13.19 -0.55 -19.84
CA TYR A 70 12.49 0.20 -20.86
C TYR A 70 12.01 -0.73 -21.98
N ARG A 71 10.76 -0.56 -22.40
CA ARG A 71 10.10 -1.29 -23.47
C ARG A 71 9.62 -0.28 -24.51
N GLU A 72 9.97 -0.54 -25.76
CA GLU A 72 9.43 0.20 -26.90
C GLU A 72 8.14 -0.46 -27.35
N ARG A 73 7.12 0.34 -27.63
CA ARG A 73 5.94 -0.15 -28.35
C ARG A 73 6.29 -0.53 -29.78
N ASP A 74 5.73 -1.62 -30.27
CA ASP A 74 5.78 -1.94 -31.69
C ASP A 74 4.82 -1.08 -32.54
N GLY A 75 4.68 -1.40 -33.83
CA GLY A 75 3.81 -0.65 -34.73
C GLY A 75 2.33 -0.69 -34.36
N GLU A 76 1.82 -1.88 -33.99
CA GLU A 76 0.42 -2.10 -33.64
C GLU A 76 0.12 -1.52 -32.26
N GLU A 77 1.01 -1.70 -31.30
CA GLU A 77 0.90 -1.16 -29.95
C GLU A 77 0.87 0.39 -29.97
N ARG A 78 1.66 1.04 -30.83
CA ARG A 78 1.59 2.51 -31.00
C ARG A 78 0.26 2.97 -31.59
N ILE A 79 -0.36 2.18 -32.46
CA ILE A 79 -1.68 2.48 -33.02
C ILE A 79 -2.74 2.35 -31.93
N ALA A 80 -2.74 1.24 -31.18
CA ALA A 80 -3.64 1.03 -30.05
C ALA A 80 -3.53 2.16 -29.01
N HIS A 81 -2.30 2.55 -28.66
CA HIS A 81 -2.05 3.66 -27.74
C HIS A 81 -2.64 4.98 -28.25
N ARG A 82 -2.49 5.28 -29.54
CA ARG A 82 -3.08 6.47 -30.15
C ARG A 82 -4.60 6.41 -30.10
N ILE A 83 -5.19 5.29 -30.48
CA ILE A 83 -6.64 5.09 -30.43
C ILE A 83 -7.16 5.34 -29.01
N ALA A 84 -6.57 4.70 -28.00
CA ALA A 84 -6.95 4.87 -26.59
C ALA A 84 -6.92 6.35 -26.15
N ARG A 85 -5.93 7.13 -26.61
CA ARG A 85 -5.84 8.57 -26.35
C ARG A 85 -6.87 9.40 -27.10
N ASP A 86 -7.21 9.02 -28.33
CA ASP A 86 -8.13 9.77 -29.19
C ASP A 86 -9.59 9.52 -28.81
N ILE A 87 -9.91 8.36 -28.21
CA ILE A 87 -11.27 7.99 -27.76
C ILE A 87 -11.54 8.28 -26.28
N THR A 88 -10.65 9.02 -25.60
CA THR A 88 -10.83 9.41 -24.20
C THR A 88 -10.46 10.88 -23.98
N ILE A 89 -10.92 11.43 -22.86
CA ILE A 89 -10.52 12.77 -22.42
C ILE A 89 -9.63 12.62 -21.19
N ALA A 90 -8.36 13.03 -21.26
CA ALA A 90 -7.48 13.03 -20.09
C ALA A 90 -7.64 14.33 -19.28
N LYS A 91 -7.84 14.21 -17.96
CA LYS A 91 -7.79 15.36 -17.05
C LYS A 91 -6.40 16.03 -17.11
N ALA A 92 -6.36 17.35 -16.93
CA ALA A 92 -5.09 18.09 -16.88
C ALA A 92 -4.10 17.46 -15.89
N GLY A 93 -2.88 17.18 -16.37
CA GLY A 93 -1.80 16.56 -15.59
C GLY A 93 -1.76 15.03 -15.63
N VAL A 94 -2.77 14.37 -16.19
CA VAL A 94 -2.76 12.90 -16.37
C VAL A 94 -1.76 12.52 -17.45
N ASN A 95 -0.86 11.59 -17.12
CA ASN A 95 0.13 11.07 -18.06
C ASN A 95 -0.28 9.69 -18.57
N MET A 96 -0.58 9.58 -19.87
CA MET A 96 -0.88 8.31 -20.53
C MET A 96 0.31 7.72 -21.32
N SER A 97 1.41 8.47 -21.48
CA SER A 97 2.49 8.11 -22.43
C SER A 97 3.16 6.76 -22.14
N SER A 98 3.19 6.33 -20.87
CA SER A 98 3.80 5.07 -20.45
C SER A 98 2.80 4.00 -20.01
N LEU A 99 1.56 4.08 -20.49
CA LEU A 99 0.60 2.98 -20.34
C LEU A 99 1.11 1.71 -21.02
N ARG A 100 0.81 0.56 -20.42
CA ARG A 100 1.06 -0.72 -21.06
C ARG A 100 0.11 -0.91 -22.25
N PRO A 101 0.54 -1.60 -23.33
CA PRO A 101 -0.33 -1.94 -24.47
C PRO A 101 -1.64 -2.62 -24.07
N GLU A 102 -1.62 -3.28 -22.92
CA GLU A 102 -2.70 -4.10 -22.41
C GLU A 102 -3.74 -3.24 -21.71
N ILE A 103 -3.31 -2.13 -21.12
CA ILE A 103 -4.20 -1.06 -20.64
C ILE A 103 -4.72 -0.25 -21.83
N ASP A 104 -3.90 0.04 -22.85
CA ASP A 104 -4.38 0.68 -24.09
C ASP A 104 -5.52 -0.13 -24.72
N SER A 105 -5.37 -1.46 -24.80
CA SER A 105 -6.42 -2.37 -25.29
C SER A 105 -7.65 -2.40 -24.39
N ALA A 106 -7.46 -2.40 -23.06
CA ALA A 106 -8.57 -2.36 -22.11
C ALA A 106 -9.38 -1.07 -22.22
N ILE A 107 -8.74 0.08 -22.48
CA ILE A 107 -9.41 1.37 -22.65
C ILE A 107 -10.45 1.30 -23.78
N VAL A 108 -10.15 0.64 -24.90
CA VAL A 108 -11.11 0.48 -26.00
C VAL A 108 -12.38 -0.23 -25.53
N VAL A 109 -12.23 -1.35 -24.82
CA VAL A 109 -13.35 -2.13 -24.28
C VAL A 109 -14.12 -1.34 -23.22
N ILE A 110 -13.42 -0.57 -22.38
CA ILE A 110 -14.05 0.28 -21.37
C ILE A 110 -14.89 1.37 -22.06
N VAL A 111 -14.35 2.01 -23.10
CA VAL A 111 -15.04 3.07 -23.84
C VAL A 111 -16.34 2.56 -24.45
N GLU A 112 -16.32 1.38 -25.09
CA GLU A 112 -17.53 0.74 -25.61
C GLU A 112 -18.58 0.52 -24.51
N ALA A 113 -18.19 0.02 -23.32
CA ALA A 113 -19.12 -0.15 -22.21
C ALA A 113 -19.72 1.18 -21.71
N PHE A 114 -18.92 2.25 -21.69
CA PHE A 114 -19.42 3.58 -21.34
C PHE A 114 -20.38 4.14 -22.40
N GLN A 115 -20.09 3.92 -23.67
CA GLN A 115 -20.96 4.34 -24.78
C GLN A 115 -22.31 3.61 -24.72
N ASP A 116 -22.30 2.31 -24.47
CA ASP A 116 -23.51 1.51 -24.26
C ASP A 116 -24.32 2.02 -23.06
N ALA A 117 -23.65 2.29 -21.93
CA ALA A 117 -24.31 2.79 -20.72
C ALA A 117 -24.88 4.21 -20.86
N MET A 118 -24.30 5.01 -21.77
CA MET A 118 -24.76 6.37 -22.07
C MET A 118 -25.73 6.44 -23.24
N GLU A 119 -25.92 5.32 -23.96
CA GLU A 119 -26.65 5.26 -25.24
C GLU A 119 -26.11 6.31 -26.25
N ASP A 120 -24.78 6.49 -26.27
CA ASP A 120 -24.10 7.51 -27.08
C ASP A 120 -22.74 6.99 -27.58
N ASP A 121 -22.68 6.57 -28.84
CA ASP A 121 -21.46 6.09 -29.52
C ASP A 121 -20.37 7.17 -29.65
N SER A 122 -20.70 8.44 -29.42
CA SER A 122 -19.74 9.55 -29.44
C SER A 122 -19.22 9.92 -28.05
N PHE A 123 -19.72 9.27 -27.00
CA PHE A 123 -19.31 9.54 -25.64
C PHE A 123 -17.82 9.20 -25.44
N LEU A 124 -17.08 10.15 -24.86
CA LEU A 124 -15.66 10.01 -24.53
C LEU A 124 -15.49 10.00 -23.00
N PRO A 125 -15.17 8.85 -22.39
CA PRO A 125 -14.90 8.75 -20.96
C PRO A 125 -13.72 9.64 -20.54
N VAL A 126 -13.82 10.20 -19.33
CA VAL A 126 -12.75 11.04 -18.77
C VAL A 126 -11.80 10.19 -17.94
N ILE A 127 -10.53 10.12 -18.33
CA ILE A 127 -9.47 9.51 -17.52
C ILE A 127 -9.02 10.51 -16.46
N THR A 128 -9.15 10.12 -15.20
CA THR A 128 -8.78 10.92 -14.03
C THR A 128 -7.38 10.64 -13.51
N SER A 129 -6.84 9.46 -13.80
CA SER A 129 -5.47 9.05 -13.44
C SER A 129 -4.98 7.92 -14.35
N ALA A 130 -3.66 7.83 -14.57
CA ALA A 130 -3.01 6.84 -15.43
C ALA A 130 -1.59 6.55 -14.94
N ASN A 131 -0.53 6.90 -15.69
CA ASN A 131 0.86 6.81 -15.22
C ASN A 131 1.34 8.12 -14.56
N ASP A 132 0.57 8.64 -13.62
CA ASP A 132 0.92 9.81 -12.82
C ASP A 132 1.66 9.41 -11.53
N PHE A 133 2.59 10.26 -11.10
CA PHE A 133 3.53 9.95 -10.00
C PHE A 133 3.06 10.47 -8.63
N SER A 134 1.97 11.22 -8.57
CA SER A 134 1.48 11.83 -7.33
C SER A 134 0.12 11.28 -6.96
N ALA A 135 -0.07 10.96 -5.67
CA ALA A 135 -1.33 10.53 -5.02
C ALA A 135 -1.63 9.02 -4.95
N HIS A 136 -0.69 8.13 -5.29
CA HIS A 136 -0.88 6.68 -5.19
C HIS A 136 -0.07 6.00 -4.08
N ALA A 137 -0.54 4.85 -3.59
CA ALA A 137 0.21 4.02 -2.64
C ALA A 137 1.58 3.58 -3.21
N LYS A 138 2.57 3.34 -2.34
CA LYS A 138 3.98 3.08 -2.70
C LYS A 138 4.18 2.04 -3.82
N ASN A 139 3.31 1.03 -3.91
CA ASN A 139 3.40 -0.07 -4.88
C ASN A 139 2.21 -0.09 -5.87
N SER A 140 1.65 1.09 -6.19
CA SER A 140 0.52 1.20 -7.09
C SER A 140 0.84 0.74 -8.51
N ALA A 141 -0.14 0.09 -9.14
CA ALA A 141 -0.08 -0.33 -10.54
C ALA A 141 0.02 0.86 -11.51
N HIS A 142 -0.47 2.04 -11.12
CA HIS A 142 -0.34 3.29 -11.88
C HIS A 142 1.12 3.60 -12.22
N TYR A 143 2.03 3.44 -11.25
CA TYR A 143 3.45 3.71 -11.46
C TYR A 143 4.12 2.80 -12.49
N ALA A 144 3.54 1.63 -12.77
CA ALA A 144 4.01 0.67 -13.75
C ALA A 144 3.27 0.75 -15.10
N GLY A 145 2.42 1.76 -15.29
CA GLY A 145 1.56 1.91 -16.46
C GLY A 145 0.50 0.81 -16.57
N ALA A 146 0.21 0.12 -15.46
CA ALA A 146 -0.62 -1.08 -15.40
C ALA A 146 -2.01 -0.80 -14.81
N ALA A 147 -2.40 0.46 -14.68
CA ALA A 147 -3.71 0.88 -14.19
C ALA A 147 -4.17 2.20 -14.83
N VAL A 148 -5.48 2.41 -14.83
CA VAL A 148 -6.17 3.61 -15.30
C VAL A 148 -7.42 3.85 -14.46
N ASP A 149 -7.68 5.11 -14.14
CA ASP A 149 -8.90 5.53 -13.45
C ASP A 149 -9.77 6.33 -14.39
N LEU A 150 -11.03 5.92 -14.51
CA LEU A 150 -12.03 6.61 -15.30
C LEU A 150 -13.09 7.24 -14.41
N ARG A 151 -13.49 8.46 -14.73
CA ARG A 151 -14.61 9.09 -14.06
C ARG A 151 -15.89 8.33 -14.38
N ILE A 152 -16.57 7.84 -13.34
CA ILE A 152 -17.87 7.16 -13.47
C ILE A 152 -19.01 7.93 -12.80
N LYS A 153 -18.72 8.87 -11.89
CA LYS A 153 -19.74 9.58 -11.10
C LYS A 153 -20.77 10.38 -11.89
N ASP A 154 -20.42 10.78 -13.12
CA ASP A 154 -21.29 11.56 -14.01
C ASP A 154 -22.28 10.65 -14.77
N ILE A 155 -22.17 9.32 -14.62
CA ILE A 155 -23.05 8.34 -15.24
C ILE A 155 -24.28 8.11 -14.35
N GLY A 156 -25.44 8.54 -14.83
CA GLY A 156 -26.77 8.23 -14.29
C GLY A 156 -26.85 8.23 -12.76
N ASN A 157 -27.54 7.23 -12.21
CA ASN A 157 -27.65 7.00 -10.77
C ASN A 157 -26.68 5.89 -10.30
N LEU A 158 -26.55 5.68 -9.00
CA LEU A 158 -25.64 4.68 -8.43
C LEU A 158 -25.87 3.25 -8.96
N LYS A 159 -27.12 2.89 -9.28
CA LYS A 159 -27.43 1.57 -9.83
C LYS A 159 -26.80 1.41 -11.22
N ALA A 160 -27.00 2.40 -12.10
CA ALA A 160 -26.40 2.42 -13.43
C ALA A 160 -24.86 2.36 -13.37
N ARG A 161 -24.23 3.07 -12.43
CA ARG A 161 -22.76 3.02 -12.24
C ARG A 161 -22.25 1.65 -11.82
N LYS A 162 -22.99 0.97 -10.94
CA LYS A 162 -22.66 -0.40 -10.53
C LYS A 162 -22.85 -1.40 -11.67
N GLU A 163 -23.89 -1.22 -12.49
CA GLU A 163 -24.13 -2.04 -13.68
C GLU A 163 -23.01 -1.84 -14.71
N LEU A 164 -22.62 -0.60 -15.01
CA LEU A 164 -21.47 -0.29 -15.86
C LEU A 164 -20.17 -0.90 -15.31
N ALA A 165 -19.88 -0.77 -14.02
CA ALA A 165 -18.69 -1.37 -13.41
C ALA A 165 -18.71 -2.91 -13.47
N ALA A 166 -19.89 -3.53 -13.44
CA ALA A 166 -20.05 -4.97 -13.60
C ALA A 166 -19.84 -5.41 -15.05
N ASP A 167 -20.40 -4.67 -16.01
CA ASP A 167 -20.24 -4.90 -17.44
C ASP A 167 -18.77 -4.78 -17.87
N VAL A 168 -18.08 -3.71 -17.46
CA VAL A 168 -16.63 -3.55 -17.71
C VAL A 168 -15.83 -4.74 -17.15
N ARG A 169 -16.19 -5.22 -15.95
CA ARG A 169 -15.53 -6.39 -15.35
C ARG A 169 -15.78 -7.66 -16.15
N GLU A 170 -17.00 -7.85 -16.66
CA GLU A 170 -17.36 -9.00 -17.48
C GLU A 170 -16.62 -8.99 -18.82
N ARG A 171 -16.62 -7.86 -19.54
CA ARG A 171 -15.96 -7.72 -20.85
C ARG A 171 -14.45 -7.89 -20.77
N LEU A 172 -13.80 -7.34 -19.74
CA LEU A 172 -12.35 -7.46 -19.55
C LEU A 172 -11.92 -8.84 -19.00
N GLY A 173 -12.84 -9.54 -18.36
CA GLY A 173 -12.62 -10.86 -17.78
C GLY A 173 -11.52 -10.89 -16.72
N ASP A 174 -11.00 -12.10 -16.48
CA ASP A 174 -10.11 -12.36 -15.34
C ASP A 174 -8.68 -11.85 -15.51
N ARG A 175 -8.34 -11.18 -16.61
CA ARG A 175 -7.00 -10.58 -16.74
C ARG A 175 -6.87 -9.29 -15.92
N PHE A 176 -7.99 -8.62 -15.66
CA PHE A 176 -8.03 -7.33 -15.02
C PHE A 176 -8.72 -7.39 -13.66
N TYR A 177 -8.42 -6.38 -12.84
CA TYR A 177 -9.13 -6.08 -11.62
C TYR A 177 -9.84 -4.74 -11.82
N VAL A 178 -11.16 -4.76 -11.65
CA VAL A 178 -12.04 -3.61 -11.88
C VAL A 178 -12.75 -3.27 -10.57
N LEU A 179 -12.58 -2.05 -10.08
CA LEU A 179 -13.17 -1.56 -8.85
C LEU A 179 -13.92 -0.25 -9.06
N HIS A 180 -15.10 -0.14 -8.45
CA HIS A 180 -15.83 1.11 -8.33
C HIS A 180 -15.46 1.75 -6.99
N GLU A 181 -14.50 2.66 -7.02
CA GLU A 181 -13.89 3.24 -5.83
C GLU A 181 -14.56 4.55 -5.42
N ASP A 182 -14.44 4.88 -4.14
CA ASP A 182 -14.85 6.17 -3.59
C ASP A 182 -16.32 6.57 -3.85
N ILE A 183 -17.21 5.57 -3.90
CA ILE A 183 -18.63 5.69 -4.27
C ILE A 183 -19.34 6.83 -3.52
N GLY A 184 -19.95 7.75 -4.28
CA GLY A 184 -20.71 8.88 -3.75
C GLY A 184 -19.86 10.08 -3.31
N SER A 185 -18.53 9.98 -3.39
CA SER A 185 -17.63 11.08 -3.08
C SER A 185 -17.26 11.91 -4.31
N SER A 186 -16.54 13.02 -4.10
CA SER A 186 -15.99 13.82 -5.19
C SER A 186 -14.94 13.08 -6.02
N ASN A 187 -14.30 12.05 -5.45
CA ASN A 187 -13.28 11.22 -6.08
C ASN A 187 -13.85 9.91 -6.66
N GLU A 188 -15.16 9.71 -6.71
CA GLU A 188 -15.75 8.49 -7.27
C GLU A 188 -15.27 8.21 -8.71
N HIS A 189 -14.64 7.05 -8.92
CA HIS A 189 -14.06 6.62 -10.20
C HIS A 189 -14.11 5.09 -10.36
N LEU A 190 -13.90 4.63 -11.59
CA LEU A 190 -13.72 3.24 -11.95
C LEU A 190 -12.22 2.98 -12.13
N HIS A 191 -11.63 2.27 -11.17
CA HIS A 191 -10.25 1.83 -11.22
C HIS A 191 -10.15 0.53 -12.00
N VAL A 192 -9.31 0.50 -13.02
CA VAL A 192 -9.02 -0.71 -13.81
C VAL A 192 -7.52 -0.95 -13.82
N GLN A 193 -7.10 -2.14 -13.43
CA GLN A 193 -5.69 -2.52 -13.44
C GLN A 193 -5.48 -3.95 -13.94
N LEU A 194 -4.26 -4.27 -14.38
CA LEU A 194 -3.82 -5.65 -14.55
C LEU A 194 -3.77 -6.37 -13.19
N ARG A 195 -4.04 -7.68 -13.19
CA ARG A 195 -3.88 -8.48 -11.97
C ARG A 195 -2.43 -8.48 -11.48
N SER A 196 -2.27 -8.39 -10.18
CA SER A 196 -0.94 -8.49 -9.57
C SER A 196 -0.26 -9.81 -9.93
N GLY A 197 1.02 -9.74 -10.29
CA GLY A 197 1.80 -10.89 -10.73
C GLY A 197 1.67 -11.23 -12.22
N THR A 198 0.79 -10.56 -12.98
CA THR A 198 0.68 -10.75 -14.44
C THR A 198 1.48 -9.74 -15.26
N TYR A 199 2.17 -8.81 -14.62
CA TYR A 199 3.01 -7.81 -15.26
C TYR A 199 4.26 -7.53 -14.42
N ASN A 200 5.35 -7.10 -15.08
CA ASN A 200 6.58 -6.73 -14.41
C ASN A 200 6.56 -5.24 -14.02
N ALA A 201 6.37 -4.94 -12.73
CA ALA A 201 6.26 -3.57 -12.22
C ALA A 201 7.48 -2.66 -12.51
N ARG A 202 8.62 -3.23 -12.92
CA ARG A 202 9.84 -2.50 -13.29
C ARG A 202 9.86 -2.08 -14.76
N GLU A 203 8.96 -2.58 -15.59
CA GLU A 203 8.89 -2.15 -16.98
C GLU A 203 8.32 -0.74 -17.11
N ARG A 204 8.89 0.04 -18.02
CA ARG A 204 8.44 1.36 -18.42
C ARG A 204 8.28 1.38 -19.93
N TRP A 205 7.08 1.72 -20.39
CA TRP A 205 6.74 1.71 -21.80
C TRP A 205 6.89 3.10 -22.39
N GLN A 206 7.41 3.16 -23.62
CA GLN A 206 7.60 4.38 -24.41
C GLN A 206 7.19 4.13 -25.87
#